data_AF-A0A1C7MD72-F1
#
_entry.id   AF-A0A1C7MD72-F1
#
_cell.length_a   1.000
_cell.length_b   1.000
_cell.length_c   1.000
_cell.angle_alpha   90.00
_cell.angle_beta   90.00
_cell.angle_gamma   90.00
#
_symmetry.space_group_name_H-M   'P 1'
#
loop_
_entity.id
_entity.type
_entity.pdbx_description
1 polymer ?
#
loop_
_entity_poly.entity_id
_entity_poly.type
_entity_poly.pdbx_seq_one_letter_code
_entity_poly.pdbx_strand_id
1 'polypeptide(L)'
;MRTSNSSRKSTAPSRRSAAPPANLLLLFLLLPNLLLLLALMQISTTSKPSCSCACACASCGAPAPAPVQYDFPIVPLCTPRRVRPRVPLMVFGYALSIDDILAYGERNGLIDDSGLLNLIFVIERKICAKMPDGKRFISNVRKSAEVLATCFVIASNRNSRHLKGVNDRELIKLMQEILGTESLPQWYEVCPI
;
A
#
# COMPACT_ATOMS: atom_id res chain seq x y z
N MET A 1 -61.92 13.36 -53.46
CA MET A 1 -62.01 14.78 -53.04
C MET A 1 -61.02 14.96 -51.88
N ARG A 2 -59.92 15.71 -52.09
CA ARG A 2 -59.64 17.06 -51.54
C ARG A 2 -59.67 17.09 -50.00
N THR A 3 -58.66 17.52 -49.25
CA THR A 3 -57.48 18.37 -49.53
C THR A 3 -56.42 18.19 -48.45
N SER A 4 -55.18 18.37 -48.89
CA SER A 4 -53.96 18.79 -48.18
C SER A 4 -54.15 19.87 -47.10
N ASN A 5 -53.31 19.83 -46.05
CA ASN A 5 -52.57 21.03 -45.65
C ASN A 5 -51.26 20.75 -44.91
N SER A 6 -50.23 21.44 -45.38
CA SER A 6 -48.85 21.50 -44.90
C SER A 6 -48.74 22.62 -43.86
N SER A 7 -47.89 22.46 -42.83
CA SER A 7 -47.28 23.62 -42.18
C SER A 7 -45.89 23.29 -41.64
N ARG A 8 -44.91 24.01 -42.21
CA ARG A 8 -43.49 24.03 -41.84
C ARG A 8 -43.28 24.87 -40.57
N LYS A 9 -42.35 24.47 -39.69
CA LYS A 9 -41.62 25.38 -38.81
C LYS A 9 -40.27 24.76 -38.47
N SER A 10 -39.22 25.13 -39.20
CA SER A 10 -38.23 26.16 -38.86
C SER A 10 -37.25 25.70 -37.77
N THR A 11 -36.19 25.06 -38.26
CA THR A 11 -34.94 24.70 -37.57
C THR A 11 -34.18 25.96 -37.15
N ALA A 12 -33.87 26.09 -35.85
CA ALA A 12 -32.92 27.07 -35.34
C ALA A 12 -31.53 26.41 -35.13
N PRO A 13 -30.41 27.04 -35.54
CA PRO A 13 -29.08 26.51 -35.30
C PRO A 13 -28.63 26.78 -33.86
N SER A 14 -28.33 25.69 -33.13
CA SER A 14 -27.76 25.73 -31.78
C SER A 14 -26.29 26.18 -31.84
N ARG A 15 -25.98 27.31 -31.19
CA ARG A 15 -24.63 27.85 -31.03
C ARG A 15 -23.77 26.89 -30.22
N ARG A 16 -22.73 26.33 -30.86
CA ARG A 16 -21.62 25.65 -30.17
C ARG A 16 -20.83 26.68 -29.36
N SER A 17 -20.93 26.59 -28.04
CA SER A 17 -20.00 27.23 -27.11
C SER A 17 -18.75 26.38 -27.03
N ALA A 18 -17.64 26.85 -27.58
CA ALA A 18 -16.32 26.26 -27.43
C ALA A 18 -15.77 26.66 -26.07
N ALA A 19 -15.84 25.74 -25.10
CA ALA A 19 -15.12 25.87 -23.84
C ALA A 19 -13.62 25.60 -24.08
N PRO A 20 -12.71 26.41 -23.51
CA PRO A 20 -11.27 26.17 -23.62
C PRO A 20 -10.85 24.92 -22.82
N PRO A 21 -9.83 24.18 -23.27
CA PRO A 21 -9.38 22.95 -22.62
C PRO A 21 -8.70 23.25 -21.29
N ALA A 22 -9.29 22.75 -20.20
CA ALA A 22 -8.81 22.88 -18.82
C ALA A 22 -7.50 22.09 -18.50
N ASN A 23 -6.81 21.55 -19.51
CA ASN A 23 -5.69 20.62 -19.33
C ASN A 23 -4.29 21.27 -19.22
N LEU A 24 -4.15 22.58 -19.44
CA LEU A 24 -2.85 23.25 -19.37
C LEU A 24 -2.48 23.75 -17.96
N LEU A 25 -3.45 23.96 -17.07
CA LEU A 25 -3.21 24.48 -15.72
C LEU A 25 -2.71 23.41 -14.73
N LEU A 26 -3.02 22.13 -14.97
CA LEU A 26 -2.54 21.03 -14.13
C LEU A 26 -1.05 20.71 -14.34
N LEU A 27 -0.50 21.01 -15.53
CA LEU A 27 0.92 20.78 -15.80
C LEU A 27 1.83 21.76 -15.04
N PHE A 28 1.38 23.01 -14.83
CA PHE A 28 2.17 24.03 -14.13
C PHE A 28 2.26 23.83 -12.61
N LEU A 29 1.31 23.11 -11.99
CA LEU A 29 1.32 22.86 -10.55
C LEU A 29 2.20 21.65 -10.13
N LEU A 30 2.59 20.79 -11.08
CA LEU A 30 3.37 19.58 -10.78
C LEU A 30 4.90 19.76 -10.95
N LEU A 31 5.34 20.76 -11.70
CA LEU A 31 6.75 21.03 -11.98
C LEU A 31 7.62 21.41 -10.75
N PRO A 32 7.17 22.22 -9.77
CA PRO A 32 8.05 22.62 -8.67
C PRO A 32 8.31 21.50 -7.64
N ASN A 33 7.41 20.52 -7.52
CA ASN A 33 7.59 19.40 -6.57
C ASN A 33 8.58 18.34 -7.06
N LEU A 34 8.81 18.22 -8.37
CA LEU A 34 9.76 17.25 -8.93
C LEU A 34 11.22 17.67 -8.67
N LEU A 35 11.49 18.98 -8.68
CA LEU A 35 12.82 19.54 -8.38
C LEU A 35 13.21 19.39 -6.90
N LEU A 36 12.25 19.40 -5.97
CA LEU A 36 12.52 19.21 -4.55
C LEU A 36 12.90 17.75 -4.20
N LEU A 37 12.36 16.78 -4.96
CA LEU A 37 12.64 15.35 -4.77
C LEU A 37 14.05 14.94 -5.25
N LEU A 38 14.60 15.63 -6.26
CA LEU A 38 15.98 15.41 -6.72
C LEU A 38 17.03 15.96 -5.73
N ALA A 39 16.69 16.99 -4.96
CA ALA A 39 17.61 17.59 -3.97
C ALA A 39 17.81 16.72 -2.71
N LEU A 40 16.87 15.83 -2.37
CA LEU A 40 16.95 14.99 -1.16
C LEU A 40 17.74 13.69 -1.33
N MET A 41 18.18 13.35 -2.55
CA MET A 41 18.89 12.09 -2.85
C MET A 41 20.42 12.18 -2.73
N GLN A 42 21.02 13.33 -2.37
CA GLN A 42 22.49 13.49 -2.34
C GLN A 42 23.18 13.35 -0.97
N ILE A 43 22.50 12.91 0.10
CA ILE A 43 23.17 12.66 1.38
C ILE A 43 23.71 11.21 1.40
N SER A 44 24.74 10.96 0.60
CA SER A 44 25.57 9.75 0.70
C SER A 44 26.67 9.95 1.74
N THR A 45 26.43 9.34 2.90
CA THR A 45 27.38 8.58 3.73
C THR A 45 28.88 8.74 3.44
N THR A 46 29.59 9.49 4.30
CA THR A 46 30.99 9.17 4.66
C THR A 46 31.24 9.50 6.14
N SER A 47 30.83 8.62 7.06
CA SER A 47 31.47 8.57 8.38
C SER A 47 32.46 7.40 8.38
N LYS A 48 33.74 7.73 8.48
CA LYS A 48 34.82 6.77 8.71
C LYS A 48 34.56 6.06 10.05
N PRO A 49 34.48 4.72 10.11
CA PRO A 49 34.64 4.03 11.37
C PRO A 49 36.12 4.10 11.76
N SER A 50 36.45 4.93 12.75
CA SER A 50 37.71 4.79 13.48
C SER A 50 37.61 3.52 14.32
N CYS A 51 38.10 2.41 13.77
CA CYS A 51 38.31 1.19 14.52
C CYS A 51 39.41 1.45 15.56
N SER A 52 39.04 1.68 16.82
CA SER A 52 39.97 1.56 17.94
C SER A 52 40.18 0.07 18.21
N CYS A 53 41.08 -0.53 17.45
CA CYS A 53 41.54 -1.88 17.70
C CYS A 53 42.41 -1.88 18.96
N ALA A 54 41.82 -2.23 20.11
CA ALA A 54 42.58 -2.68 21.27
C ALA A 54 43.09 -4.11 21.00
N CYS A 55 43.98 -4.24 20.03
CA CYS A 55 44.70 -5.48 19.80
C CYS A 55 45.89 -5.50 20.76
N ALA A 56 45.87 -6.44 21.71
CA ALA A 56 47.06 -6.86 22.43
C ALA A 56 48.01 -7.52 21.42
N CYS A 57 48.89 -6.72 20.81
CA CYS A 57 49.98 -7.23 20.00
C CYS A 57 50.94 -8.02 20.89
N ALA A 58 51.19 -9.28 20.53
CA ALA A 58 52.15 -10.17 21.20
C ALA A 58 53.63 -9.73 21.02
N SER A 59 53.88 -8.57 20.42
CA SER A 59 55.22 -8.02 20.16
C SER A 59 55.61 -6.87 21.10
N CYS A 60 54.73 -6.46 22.02
CA CYS A 60 55.08 -5.53 23.09
C CYS A 60 55.37 -6.36 24.35
N GLY A 61 56.64 -6.48 24.73
CA GLY A 61 57.11 -7.19 25.94
C GLY A 61 56.70 -6.51 27.26
N ALA A 62 55.44 -6.09 27.39
CA ALA A 62 54.87 -5.63 28.64
C ALA A 62 54.45 -6.85 29.47
N PRO A 63 54.84 -6.94 30.76
CA PRO A 63 54.39 -8.02 31.62
C PRO A 63 52.86 -8.02 31.68
N ALA A 64 52.27 -9.19 31.48
CA ALA A 64 50.83 -9.40 31.56
C ALA A 64 50.32 -8.85 32.91
N PRO A 65 49.31 -7.95 32.93
CA PRO A 65 48.72 -7.53 34.18
C PRO A 65 48.12 -8.77 34.86
N ALA A 66 48.39 -8.91 36.16
CA ALA A 66 47.91 -10.03 36.96
C ALA A 66 46.38 -10.20 36.79
N PRO A 67 45.88 -11.44 36.75
CA PRO A 67 44.45 -11.69 36.62
C PRO A 67 43.71 -10.99 37.75
N VAL A 68 42.91 -9.98 37.41
CA VAL A 68 42.02 -9.31 38.35
C VAL A 68 40.95 -10.33 38.72
N GLN A 69 41.04 -10.87 39.93
CA GLN A 69 40.04 -11.77 40.49
C GLN A 69 38.80 -10.94 40.84
N TYR A 70 37.75 -11.06 40.02
CA TYR A 70 36.47 -10.41 40.28
C TYR A 70 35.64 -11.29 41.23
N ASP A 71 35.52 -10.88 42.49
CA ASP A 71 34.65 -11.47 43.52
C ASP A 71 33.17 -11.06 43.35
N PHE A 72 32.69 -10.97 42.12
CA PHE A 72 31.25 -10.80 41.88
C PHE A 72 30.66 -12.15 41.49
N PRO A 73 29.54 -12.57 42.10
CA PRO A 73 28.84 -13.75 41.63
C PRO A 73 28.51 -13.52 40.16
N ILE A 74 29.00 -14.39 39.28
CA ILE A 74 28.60 -14.42 37.87
C ILE A 74 27.11 -14.78 37.87
N VAL A 75 26.27 -13.75 37.95
CA VAL A 75 24.83 -13.91 37.77
C VAL A 75 24.64 -14.32 36.31
N PRO A 76 24.02 -15.47 36.01
CA PRO A 76 23.77 -15.85 34.63
C PRO A 76 22.92 -14.75 33.98
N LEU A 77 23.53 -13.95 33.09
CA LEU A 77 22.85 -12.91 32.30
C LEU A 77 21.85 -13.48 31.28
N CYS A 78 21.64 -14.80 31.30
CA CYS A 78 20.82 -15.52 30.35
C CYS A 78 19.73 -16.29 31.10
N THR A 79 18.73 -15.59 31.64
CA THR A 79 17.41 -16.22 31.64
C THR A 79 17.03 -16.39 30.17
N PRO A 80 16.66 -17.59 29.70
CA PRO A 80 16.14 -17.74 28.35
C PRO A 80 14.90 -16.85 28.30
N ARG A 81 15.03 -15.69 27.66
CA ARG A 81 13.90 -14.81 27.35
C ARG A 81 12.91 -15.73 26.66
N ARG A 82 11.80 -16.02 27.34
CA ARG A 82 10.70 -16.82 26.80
C ARG A 82 10.50 -16.38 25.36
N VAL A 83 10.87 -17.23 24.42
CA VAL A 83 10.72 -16.95 22.99
C VAL A 83 9.22 -16.82 22.82
N ARG A 84 8.74 -15.57 22.71
CA ARG A 84 7.31 -15.34 22.53
C ARG A 84 6.92 -16.06 21.25
N PRO A 85 5.86 -16.88 21.25
CA PRO A 85 5.40 -17.53 20.04
C PRO A 85 5.18 -16.44 18.98
N ARG A 86 5.83 -16.60 17.83
CA ARG A 86 5.75 -15.64 16.73
C ARG A 86 4.39 -15.82 16.07
N VAL A 87 3.46 -14.93 16.38
CA VAL A 87 2.16 -14.89 15.71
C VAL A 87 2.38 -14.33 14.30
N PRO A 88 1.95 -15.03 13.23
CA PRO A 88 2.06 -14.51 11.87
C PRO A 88 1.23 -13.23 11.72
N LEU A 89 1.72 -12.30 10.90
CA LEU A 89 0.96 -11.09 10.57
C LEU A 89 -0.22 -11.49 9.68
N MET A 90 -1.42 -11.19 10.13
CA MET A 90 -2.66 -11.46 9.41
C MET A 90 -3.44 -10.19 9.17
N VAL A 91 -4.11 -10.16 8.03
CA VAL A 91 -5.02 -9.07 7.62
C VAL A 91 -6.41 -9.61 7.42
N PHE A 92 -7.40 -8.81 7.76
CA PHE A 92 -8.82 -9.08 7.57
C PHE A 92 -9.35 -8.16 6.49
N GLY A 93 -9.94 -8.72 5.44
CA GLY A 93 -10.39 -7.93 4.28
C GLY A 93 -10.87 -8.78 3.11
N TYR A 94 -10.82 -8.19 1.92
CA TYR A 94 -11.23 -8.82 0.67
C TYR A 94 -10.03 -9.09 -0.21
N ALA A 95 -9.73 -10.37 -0.46
CA ALA A 95 -8.63 -10.79 -1.32
C ALA A 95 -9.12 -11.03 -2.76
N LEU A 96 -8.71 -10.13 -3.66
CA LEU A 96 -9.00 -10.20 -5.09
C LEU A 96 -7.77 -10.76 -5.82
N SER A 97 -8.00 -11.74 -6.67
CA SER A 97 -7.01 -12.20 -7.64
C SER A 97 -6.79 -11.14 -8.72
N ILE A 98 -5.76 -11.30 -9.54
CA ILE A 98 -5.52 -10.42 -10.70
C ILE A 98 -6.75 -10.39 -11.61
N ASP A 99 -7.35 -11.55 -11.89
CA ASP A 99 -8.54 -11.66 -12.73
C ASP A 99 -9.75 -10.93 -12.12
N ASP A 100 -9.92 -11.01 -10.80
CA ASP A 100 -10.98 -10.29 -10.09
C ASP A 100 -10.81 -8.76 -10.22
N ILE A 101 -9.57 -8.27 -10.14
CA ILE A 101 -9.23 -6.85 -10.30
C ILE A 101 -9.51 -6.39 -11.73
N LEU A 102 -9.11 -7.19 -12.73
CA LEU A 102 -9.38 -6.90 -14.14
C LEU A 102 -10.89 -6.90 -14.44
N ALA A 103 -11.63 -7.88 -13.93
CA ALA A 103 -13.08 -7.92 -14.07
C ALA A 103 -13.75 -6.71 -13.42
N TYR A 104 -13.25 -6.24 -12.27
CA TYR A 104 -13.70 -4.99 -11.68
C TYR A 104 -13.40 -3.80 -12.61
N GLY A 105 -12.20 -3.73 -13.18
CA GLY A 105 -11.80 -2.70 -14.12
C GLY A 105 -12.72 -2.63 -15.34
N GLU A 106 -13.04 -3.78 -15.93
CA GLU A 106 -13.94 -3.90 -17.08
C GLU A 106 -15.35 -3.40 -16.74
N ARG A 107 -15.93 -3.85 -15.62
CA ARG A 107 -17.26 -3.40 -15.16
C ARG A 107 -17.35 -1.89 -14.93
N ASN A 108 -16.23 -1.23 -14.64
CA ASN A 108 -16.17 0.20 -14.34
C ASN A 108 -15.57 1.03 -15.49
N GLY A 109 -15.30 0.43 -16.66
CA GLY A 109 -14.72 1.15 -17.81
C GLY A 109 -13.32 1.71 -17.55
N LEU A 110 -12.50 0.99 -16.77
CA LEU A 110 -11.15 1.39 -16.38
C LEU A 110 -10.03 0.72 -17.20
N ILE A 111 -10.40 -0.08 -18.20
CA ILE A 111 -9.44 -0.80 -19.05
C ILE A 111 -8.80 0.17 -20.05
N ASP A 112 -7.48 0.12 -20.16
CA ASP A 112 -6.69 0.87 -21.13
C ASP A 112 -5.52 0.04 -21.68
N ASP A 113 -4.80 0.59 -22.67
CA ASP A 113 -3.67 -0.08 -23.34
C ASP A 113 -2.33 0.08 -22.60
N SER A 114 -2.34 0.49 -21.33
CA SER A 114 -1.12 0.86 -20.59
C SER A 114 -0.28 -0.33 -20.08
N GLY A 115 -0.71 -1.55 -20.41
CA GLY A 115 -0.09 -2.80 -19.98
C GLY A 115 -0.60 -3.32 -18.64
N LEU A 116 -0.53 -4.64 -18.44
CA LEU A 116 -1.21 -5.35 -17.35
C LEU A 116 -0.88 -4.80 -15.94
N LEU A 117 0.40 -4.60 -15.62
CA LEU A 117 0.81 -4.15 -14.29
C LEU A 117 0.37 -2.71 -13.99
N ASN A 118 0.47 -1.82 -14.98
CA ASN A 118 0.02 -0.44 -14.82
C ASN A 118 -1.50 -0.38 -14.67
N LEU A 119 -2.22 -1.18 -15.46
CA LEU A 119 -3.66 -1.31 -15.38
C LEU A 119 -4.13 -1.78 -13.99
N ILE A 120 -3.51 -2.84 -13.45
CA ILE A 120 -3.80 -3.32 -12.08
C ILE A 120 -3.58 -2.20 -11.06
N PHE A 121 -2.43 -1.51 -11.12
CA PHE A 121 -2.12 -0.42 -10.18
C PHE A 121 -3.14 0.73 -10.26
N VAL A 122 -3.56 1.11 -11.48
CA VAL A 122 -4.58 2.14 -11.69
C VAL A 122 -5.91 1.71 -11.09
N ILE A 123 -6.33 0.46 -11.33
CA ILE A 123 -7.58 -0.08 -10.79
C ILE A 123 -7.54 -0.14 -9.26
N GLU A 124 -6.48 -0.67 -8.67
CA GLU A 124 -6.30 -0.73 -7.21
C GLU A 124 -6.38 0.67 -6.58
N ARG A 125 -5.75 1.67 -7.21
CA ARG A 125 -5.82 3.06 -6.76
C ARG A 125 -7.23 3.63 -6.87
N LYS A 126 -7.99 3.28 -7.91
CA LYS A 126 -9.40 3.69 -8.07
C LYS A 126 -10.31 3.05 -7.02
N ILE A 127 -10.09 1.77 -6.69
CA ILE A 127 -10.79 1.11 -5.58
C ILE A 127 -10.45 1.83 -4.26
N CYS A 128 -9.17 2.09 -4.01
CA CYS A 128 -8.74 2.78 -2.80
C CYS A 128 -9.27 4.20 -2.66
N ALA A 129 -9.41 4.93 -3.77
CA ALA A 129 -9.97 6.28 -3.76
C ALA A 129 -11.43 6.31 -3.27
N LYS A 130 -12.19 5.21 -3.43
CA LYS A 130 -13.56 5.08 -2.92
C LYS A 130 -13.61 4.78 -1.41
N MET A 131 -12.50 4.37 -0.79
CA MET A 131 -12.42 4.11 0.64
C MET A 131 -12.16 5.40 1.46
N PRO A 132 -12.61 5.46 2.73
CA PRO A 132 -12.36 6.58 3.62
C PRO A 132 -10.86 6.86 3.81
N ASP A 133 -10.52 8.13 4.01
CA ASP A 133 -9.14 8.54 4.33
C ASP A 133 -8.66 7.82 5.61
N GLY A 134 -7.41 7.36 5.58
CA GLY A 134 -6.84 6.57 6.69
C GLY A 134 -7.31 5.11 6.76
N LYS A 135 -8.16 4.63 5.83
CA LYS A 135 -8.54 3.21 5.66
C LYS A 135 -8.08 2.60 4.33
N ARG A 136 -7.28 3.34 3.55
CA ARG A 136 -6.74 2.91 2.24
C ARG A 136 -5.52 1.99 2.42
N PHE A 137 -5.76 0.75 2.82
CA PHE A 137 -4.69 -0.23 3.06
C PHE A 137 -4.81 -1.41 2.10
N ILE A 138 -3.69 -1.76 1.47
CA ILE A 138 -3.54 -2.94 0.62
C ILE A 138 -2.45 -3.83 1.20
N SER A 139 -2.60 -5.14 1.08
CA SER A 139 -1.56 -6.11 1.40
C SER A 139 -1.60 -7.28 0.42
N ASN A 140 -0.42 -7.80 0.06
CA ASN A 140 -0.32 -9.03 -0.72
C ASN A 140 -0.50 -10.23 0.20
N VAL A 141 -1.46 -11.08 -0.13
CA VAL A 141 -1.85 -12.23 0.68
C VAL A 141 -1.90 -13.50 -0.15
N ARG A 142 -1.86 -14.63 0.54
CA ARG A 142 -2.08 -15.94 -0.06
C ARG A 142 -3.54 -16.34 0.14
N LYS A 143 -4.33 -16.41 -0.93
CA LYS A 143 -5.76 -16.78 -0.90
C LYS A 143 -5.95 -18.30 -0.87
N SER A 144 -5.09 -19.01 -1.61
CA SER A 144 -4.92 -20.47 -1.57
C SER A 144 -3.43 -20.79 -1.72
N ALA A 145 -3.01 -22.04 -1.56
CA ALA A 145 -1.59 -22.43 -1.58
C ALA A 145 -0.78 -21.84 -2.76
N GLU A 146 -1.43 -21.63 -3.90
CA GLU A 146 -0.79 -21.22 -5.16
C GLU A 146 -1.22 -19.82 -5.64
N VAL A 147 -2.27 -19.23 -5.05
CA VAL A 147 -2.85 -17.97 -5.55
C VAL A 147 -2.47 -16.81 -4.65
N LEU A 148 -1.64 -15.91 -5.20
CA LEU A 148 -1.41 -14.58 -4.64
C LEU A 148 -2.57 -13.66 -5.01
N ALA A 149 -2.98 -12.84 -4.04
CA ALA A 149 -4.09 -11.92 -4.18
C ALA A 149 -3.76 -10.58 -3.52
N THR A 150 -4.35 -9.52 -4.06
CA THR A 150 -4.35 -8.20 -3.44
C THR A 150 -5.49 -8.15 -2.42
N CYS A 151 -5.17 -8.00 -1.15
CA CYS A 151 -6.15 -7.82 -0.08
C CYS A 151 -6.40 -6.34 0.19
N PHE A 152 -7.65 -5.91 0.06
CA PHE A 152 -8.11 -4.61 0.55
C PHE A 152 -8.47 -4.73 2.03
N VAL A 153 -7.62 -4.14 2.88
CA VAL A 153 -7.54 -4.44 4.31
C VAL A 153 -8.50 -3.57 5.13
N ILE A 154 -9.32 -4.22 5.94
CA ILE A 154 -10.22 -3.58 6.93
C ILE A 154 -9.55 -3.53 8.31
N ALA A 155 -8.89 -4.63 8.69
CA ALA A 155 -8.26 -4.79 10.00
C ALA A 155 -7.01 -5.66 9.91
N SER A 156 -6.18 -5.64 10.96
CA SER A 156 -5.03 -6.54 11.08
C SER A 156 -4.76 -6.89 12.54
N ASN A 157 -4.06 -8.00 12.76
CA ASN A 157 -3.64 -8.43 14.09
C ASN A 157 -2.37 -7.70 14.59
N ARG A 158 -1.92 -6.64 13.90
CA ARG A 158 -0.70 -5.89 14.24
C ARG A 158 -0.79 -5.23 15.61
N ASN A 159 -1.95 -4.68 15.97
CA ASN A 159 -2.23 -4.13 17.30
C ASN A 159 -3.74 -4.06 17.55
N SER A 160 -4.12 -3.81 18.81
CA SER A 160 -5.53 -3.77 19.24
C SER A 160 -6.36 -2.69 18.53
N ARG A 161 -5.76 -1.58 18.11
CA ARG A 161 -6.46 -0.52 17.36
C ARG A 161 -6.88 -1.02 15.98
N HIS A 162 -5.98 -1.67 15.25
CA HIS A 162 -6.30 -2.22 13.93
C HIS A 162 -7.26 -3.40 14.03
N LEU A 163 -7.15 -4.22 15.07
CA LEU A 163 -8.03 -5.38 15.28
C LEU A 163 -9.49 -4.99 15.50
N LYS A 164 -9.78 -3.82 16.09
CA LYS A 164 -11.15 -3.33 16.29
C LYS A 164 -11.92 -3.15 14.98
N GLY A 165 -11.25 -2.96 13.85
CA GLY A 165 -11.88 -2.80 12.54
C GLY A 165 -12.67 -4.02 12.06
N VAL A 166 -12.45 -5.21 12.64
CA VAL A 166 -13.20 -6.43 12.30
C VAL A 166 -14.71 -6.27 12.55
N ASN A 167 -15.08 -5.42 13.52
CA ASN A 167 -16.47 -5.16 13.87
C ASN A 167 -17.06 -3.92 13.19
N ASP A 168 -16.31 -3.29 12.28
CA ASP A 168 -16.71 -2.07 11.56
C ASP A 168 -17.71 -2.41 10.45
N ARG A 169 -18.99 -2.58 10.82
CA ARG A 169 -20.06 -3.01 9.90
C ARG A 169 -20.28 -2.01 8.76
N GLU A 170 -20.08 -0.73 9.01
CA GLU A 170 -20.24 0.32 7.99
C GLU A 170 -19.16 0.21 6.93
N LEU A 171 -17.90 0.05 7.35
CA LEU A 171 -16.80 -0.17 6.43
C LEU A 171 -16.94 -1.48 5.65
N ILE A 172 -17.40 -2.56 6.29
CA ILE A 172 -17.66 -3.84 5.61
C ILE A 172 -18.71 -3.67 4.51
N LYS A 173 -19.84 -3.01 4.80
CA LYS A 173 -20.89 -2.75 3.80
C LYS A 173 -20.40 -1.87 2.66
N LEU A 174 -19.68 -0.80 2.98
CA LEU A 174 -19.09 0.08 1.98
C LEU A 174 -18.12 -0.69 1.06
N MET A 175 -17.30 -1.58 1.63
CA MET A 175 -16.39 -2.43 0.84
C MET A 175 -17.15 -3.41 -0.06
N GLN A 176 -18.24 -4.01 0.43
CA GLN A 176 -19.11 -4.87 -0.38
C GLN A 176 -19.71 -4.11 -1.56
N GLU A 177 -20.19 -2.88 -1.33
CA GLU A 177 -20.72 -2.00 -2.37
C GLU A 177 -19.64 -1.61 -3.38
N ILE A 178 -18.47 -1.16 -2.90
CA ILE A 178 -17.35 -0.76 -3.76
C ILE A 178 -16.93 -1.92 -4.65
N LEU A 179 -16.76 -3.11 -4.11
CA LEU A 179 -16.26 -4.27 -4.85
C LEU A 179 -17.36 -5.00 -5.65
N GLY A 180 -18.63 -4.71 -5.36
CA GLY A 180 -19.78 -5.41 -5.95
C GLY A 180 -19.83 -6.88 -5.53
N THR A 181 -19.61 -7.18 -4.25
CA THR A 181 -19.60 -8.54 -3.71
C THR A 181 -20.49 -8.65 -2.47
N GLU A 182 -21.18 -9.79 -2.34
CA GLU A 182 -21.96 -10.13 -1.14
C GLU A 182 -21.16 -10.96 -0.14
N SER A 183 -19.95 -11.39 -0.52
CA SER A 183 -19.09 -12.19 0.36
C SER A 183 -18.70 -11.42 1.62
N LEU A 184 -18.44 -12.15 2.71
CA LEU A 184 -17.90 -11.57 3.94
C LEU A 184 -16.37 -11.48 3.87
N PRO A 185 -15.75 -10.49 4.56
CA PRO A 185 -14.30 -10.41 4.63
C PRO A 185 -13.73 -11.59 5.42
N GLN A 186 -12.51 -11.98 5.08
CA GLN A 186 -11.84 -13.14 5.69
C GLN A 186 -10.45 -12.76 6.19
N TRP A 187 -9.89 -13.64 7.01
CA TRP A 187 -8.53 -13.53 7.52
C TRP A 187 -7.56 -14.19 6.56
N TYR A 188 -6.49 -13.47 6.23
CA TYR A 188 -5.42 -13.95 5.35
C TYR A 188 -4.05 -13.72 5.99
N GLU A 189 -3.14 -14.64 5.72
CA GLU A 189 -1.73 -14.48 6.05
C GLU A 189 -1.05 -13.56 5.04
N VAL A 190 -0.29 -12.59 5.55
CA VAL A 190 0.47 -11.64 4.72
C VAL A 190 1.69 -12.36 4.15
N CYS A 191 1.88 -12.28 2.83
CA CYS A 191 3.09 -12.81 2.22
C CYS A 191 4.29 -11.94 2.63
N PRO A 192 5.36 -12.52 3.20
CA PRO A 192 6.60 -11.79 3.41
C PRO A 192 7.17 -11.36 2.05
N ILE A 193 7.46 -10.06 1.93
CA ILE A 193 8.16 -9.47 0.78
C ILE A 193 9.65 -9.72 0.94
#